data_AF-A0A2E2C053-F1
#
_entry.id   AF-A0A2E2C053-F1
#
_cell.length_a   1.000
_cell.length_b   1.000
_cell.length_c   1.000
_cell.angle_alpha   90.00
_cell.angle_beta   90.00
_cell.angle_gamma   90.00
#
_symmetry.space_group_name_H-M   'P 1'
#
loop_
_entity.id
_entity.type
_entity.pdbx_description
1 polymer ?
#
loop_
_entity_poly.entity_id
_entity_poly.type
_entity_poly.pdbx_seq_one_letter_code
_entity_poly.pdbx_strand_id
1 'polypeptide(L)'
;MQVEITCRHGSVSDSLRDYITTKSEKLLTYFERVTAIQITIDQGENQNRVEILVDAEHKHNFVAHAEGDEVKPNFQSALSKMEQQIKKYKQKIQDHRRDLPMNEIAENGLAEAEAEEEAESESD
;
A
#
# COMPACT_ATOMS: atom_id res chain seq x y z
N MET A 1 -4.18 -2.39 9.82
CA MET A 1 -3.05 -1.98 8.96
C MET A 1 -1.90 -1.52 9.83
N GLN A 2 -0.66 -1.89 9.46
CA GLN A 2 0.55 -1.47 10.15
C GLN A 2 1.40 -0.57 9.22
N VAL A 3 1.80 0.61 9.69
CA VAL A 3 2.79 1.46 9.02
C VAL A 3 4.12 1.28 9.74
N GLU A 4 5.09 0.70 9.05
CA GLU A 4 6.43 0.50 9.57
C GLU A 4 7.40 1.48 8.91
N ILE A 5 8.14 2.24 9.71
CA ILE A 5 9.13 3.20 9.22
C ILE A 5 10.51 2.77 9.72
N THR A 6 11.34 2.37 8.77
CA THR A 6 12.70 1.88 8.98
C THR A 6 13.69 2.89 8.42
N CYS A 7 14.71 3.21 9.22
CA CYS A 7 15.80 4.09 8.81
C CYS A 7 17.08 3.26 8.76
N ARG A 8 17.69 3.15 7.57
CA ARG A 8 18.91 2.33 7.38
C ARG A 8 20.17 3.07 7.85
N HIS A 9 20.22 4.38 7.57
CA HIS A 9 21.29 5.27 7.99
C HIS A 9 20.68 6.57 8.54
N GLY A 10 21.39 7.18 9.48
CA GLY A 10 20.96 8.42 10.13
C GLY A 10 19.82 8.24 11.13
N SER A 11 19.15 9.36 11.45
CA SER A 11 18.01 9.41 12.35
C SER A 11 16.89 10.25 11.74
N VAL A 12 15.66 9.79 11.89
CA VAL A 12 14.46 10.55 11.48
C VAL A 12 13.89 11.20 12.73
N SER A 13 13.65 12.51 12.66
CA SER A 13 12.98 13.24 13.73
C SER A 13 11.54 12.75 13.92
N ASP A 14 11.04 12.80 15.14
CA ASP A 14 9.66 12.40 15.46
C ASP A 14 8.64 13.17 14.61
N SER A 15 8.88 14.48 14.41
CA SER A 15 8.06 15.32 13.54
C SER A 15 7.97 14.84 12.09
N LEU A 16 9.05 14.27 11.56
CA LEU A 16 9.07 13.72 10.20
C LEU A 16 8.43 12.33 10.18
N ARG A 17 8.62 11.52 11.22
CA ARG A 17 7.95 10.23 11.39
C ARG A 17 6.43 10.38 11.44
N ASP A 18 5.92 11.32 12.22
CA ASP A 18 4.48 11.60 12.34
C ASP A 18 3.91 12.09 11.01
N TYR A 19 4.67 12.97 10.32
CA TYR A 19 4.30 13.47 9.00
C TYR A 19 4.18 12.33 7.98
N ILE A 20 5.17 11.43 7.94
CA ILE A 20 5.20 10.29 7.03
C ILE A 20 4.05 9.33 7.34
N THR A 21 3.83 9.02 8.62
CA THR A 21 2.74 8.13 9.07
C THR A 21 1.38 8.66 8.62
N THR A 22 1.07 9.92 8.97
CA THR A 22 -0.21 10.58 8.62
C THR A 22 -0.45 10.62 7.11
N LYS A 23 0.61 10.80 6.31
CA LYS A 23 0.48 10.86 4.85
C LYS A 23 0.29 9.48 4.24
N SER A 24 1.00 8.47 4.75
CA SER A 24 0.91 7.09 4.28
C SER A 24 -0.44 6.46 4.60
N GLU A 25 -1.07 6.84 5.72
CA GLU A 25 -2.43 6.41 6.06
C GLU A 25 -3.47 6.81 5.01
N LYS A 26 -3.25 7.90 4.25
CA LYS A 26 -4.15 8.29 3.16
C LYS A 26 -4.22 7.26 2.03
N LEU A 27 -3.21 6.39 1.90
CA LEU A 27 -3.22 5.31 0.91
C LEU A 27 -4.36 4.32 1.15
N LEU A 28 -4.78 4.12 2.40
CA LEU A 28 -5.95 3.31 2.75
C LEU A 28 -7.23 3.82 2.09
N THR A 29 -7.41 5.14 2.03
CA THR A 29 -8.62 5.74 1.44
C THR A 29 -8.73 5.44 -0.07
N TYR A 30 -7.62 5.19 -0.74
CA TYR A 30 -7.62 4.84 -2.16
C TYR A 30 -7.84 3.34 -2.39
N PHE A 31 -7.32 2.49 -1.49
CA PHE A 31 -7.37 1.04 -1.61
C PHE A 31 -7.49 0.38 -0.23
N GLU A 32 -8.70 -0.09 0.09
CA GLU A 32 -9.03 -0.64 1.42
C GLU A 32 -8.36 -1.99 1.69
N ARG A 33 -7.89 -2.68 0.63
CA ARG A 33 -7.20 -3.97 0.71
C ARG A 33 -5.70 -3.85 1.01
N VAL A 34 -5.22 -2.70 1.49
CA VAL A 34 -3.82 -2.56 1.95
C VAL A 34 -3.66 -3.23 3.31
N THR A 35 -2.76 -4.19 3.41
CA THR A 35 -2.49 -4.95 4.63
C THR A 35 -1.34 -4.33 5.44
N ALA A 36 -0.26 -3.94 4.76
CA ALA A 36 0.92 -3.34 5.36
C ALA A 36 1.53 -2.24 4.50
N ILE A 37 2.14 -1.25 5.14
CA ILE A 37 2.92 -0.20 4.49
C ILE A 37 4.29 -0.16 5.16
N GLN A 38 5.34 -0.46 4.40
CA GLN A 38 6.72 -0.35 4.84
C GLN A 38 7.39 0.83 4.15
N ILE A 39 8.05 1.66 4.94
CA ILE A 39 8.73 2.87 4.46
C ILE A 39 10.17 2.79 4.90
N THR A 40 11.07 2.68 3.93
CA THR A 40 12.50 2.62 4.17
C THR A 40 13.14 3.93 3.75
N ILE A 41 13.83 4.57 4.69
CA ILE A 41 14.59 5.81 4.46
C ILE A 41 16.06 5.45 4.56
N ASP A 42 16.80 5.70 3.49
CA ASP A 42 18.24 5.52 3.41
C ASP A 42 18.90 6.90 3.24
N GLN A 43 19.62 7.35 4.27
CA GLN A 43 20.37 8.60 4.22
C GLN A 43 21.82 8.32 3.90
N GLY A 44 22.16 8.31 2.60
CA GLY A 44 23.52 8.12 2.13
C GLY A 44 24.33 9.42 2.11
N GLU A 45 25.65 9.30 1.97
CA GLU A 45 26.56 10.46 1.90
C GLU A 45 26.32 11.35 0.68
N ASN A 46 25.90 10.75 -0.45
CA ASN A 46 25.68 11.48 -1.70
C ASN A 46 24.22 11.85 -1.93
N GLN A 47 23.29 10.94 -1.64
CA GLN A 47 21.86 11.13 -1.87
C GLN A 47 21.04 10.38 -0.85
N ASN A 48 19.87 10.94 -0.54
CA ASN A 48 18.86 10.30 0.28
C ASN A 48 17.92 9.51 -0.64
N ARG A 49 17.55 8.30 -0.22
CA ARG A 49 16.56 7.46 -0.90
C ARG A 49 15.40 7.18 0.03
N VAL A 50 14.19 7.30 -0.50
CA VAL A 50 12.97 6.88 0.18
C VAL A 50 12.28 5.83 -0.66
N GLU A 51 12.00 4.69 -0.07
CA GLU A 51 11.28 3.58 -0.66
C GLU A 51 10.01 3.29 0.14
N ILE A 52 8.91 3.12 -0.58
CA ILE A 52 7.59 2.77 -0.03
C ILE A 52 7.21 1.44 -0.66
N LEU A 53 6.92 0.47 0.20
CA LEU A 53 6.42 -0.85 -0.16
C LEU A 53 5.03 -0.98 0.46
N VAL A 54 4.04 -1.30 -0.37
CA VAL A 54 2.65 -1.47 0.05
C VAL A 54 2.24 -2.89 -0.30
N ASP A 55 1.88 -3.65 0.73
CA ASP A 55 1.32 -4.98 0.60
C ASP A 55 -0.20 -4.88 0.49
N ALA A 56 -0.72 -5.61 -0.48
CA ALA A 56 -2.12 -5.60 -0.86
C ALA A 56 -2.65 -7.02 -0.92
N GLU A 57 -3.86 -7.21 -0.41
CA GLU A 57 -4.53 -8.50 -0.47
C GLU A 57 -4.74 -8.94 -1.93
N HIS A 58 -4.51 -10.23 -2.19
CA HIS A 58 -4.72 -10.85 -3.51
C HIS A 58 -3.88 -10.26 -4.67
N LYS A 59 -2.74 -9.60 -4.38
CA LYS A 59 -1.86 -9.04 -5.42
C LYS A 59 -0.38 -8.99 -5.00
N HIS A 60 0.48 -8.86 -6.01
CA HIS A 60 1.87 -8.44 -5.86
C HIS A 60 2.01 -7.07 -5.19
N ASN A 61 3.01 -6.97 -4.32
CA ASN A 61 3.39 -5.79 -3.57
C ASN A 61 3.67 -4.62 -4.51
N PHE A 62 3.21 -3.43 -4.15
CA PHE A 62 3.54 -2.22 -4.86
C PHE A 62 4.82 -1.62 -4.30
N VAL A 63 5.73 -1.21 -5.17
CA VAL A 63 6.99 -0.60 -4.78
C VAL A 63 7.15 0.73 -5.49
N ALA A 64 7.49 1.76 -4.74
CA ALA A 64 7.79 3.08 -5.27
C ALA A 64 9.00 3.67 -4.52
N HIS A 65 9.93 4.26 -5.26
CA HIS A 65 11.08 4.94 -4.66
C HIS A 65 11.32 6.31 -5.30
N ALA A 66 12.03 7.15 -4.56
CA ALA A 66 12.57 8.41 -5.03
C ALA A 66 13.89 8.71 -4.34
N GLU A 67 14.76 9.42 -5.05
CA GLU A 67 16.11 9.78 -4.63
C GLU A 67 16.31 11.28 -4.83
N GLY A 68 17.14 11.89 -3.98
CA GLY A 68 17.37 13.33 -3.99
C GLY A 68 18.02 13.82 -2.69
N ASP A 69 18.20 15.14 -2.58
CA ASP A 69 19.00 15.72 -1.49
C ASP A 69 18.26 15.75 -0.15
N GLU A 70 16.92 15.77 -0.14
CA GLU A 70 16.12 15.86 1.08
C GLU A 70 15.08 14.74 1.18
N VAL A 71 14.93 14.15 2.36
CA VAL A 71 14.01 13.03 2.61
C VAL A 71 12.54 13.40 2.37
N LYS A 72 12.12 14.60 2.78
CA LYS A 72 10.71 15.02 2.72
C LYS A 72 10.17 15.14 1.28
N PRO A 73 10.84 15.84 0.34
CA PRO A 73 10.40 15.85 -1.05
C PRO A 73 10.52 14.46 -1.69
N ASN A 74 11.55 13.68 -1.38
CA ASN A 74 11.67 12.31 -1.89
C ASN A 74 10.49 11.44 -1.46
N PHE A 75 10.09 11.49 -0.19
CA PHE A 75 8.91 10.80 0.30
C PHE A 75 7.65 11.22 -0.46
N GLN A 76 7.43 12.52 -0.68
CA GLN A 76 6.27 13.00 -1.44
C GLN A 76 6.27 12.49 -2.90
N SER A 77 7.44 12.47 -3.54
CA SER A 77 7.59 11.92 -4.89
C SER A 77 7.32 10.41 -4.92
N ALA A 78 7.82 9.65 -3.95
CA ALA A 78 7.55 8.22 -3.82
C ALA A 78 6.06 7.96 -3.55
N LEU A 79 5.43 8.74 -2.68
CA LEU A 79 4.01 8.64 -2.33
C LEU A 79 3.12 8.91 -3.55
N SER A 80 3.40 9.97 -4.33
CA SER A 80 2.65 10.27 -5.55
C SER A 80 2.74 9.15 -6.59
N LYS A 81 3.93 8.55 -6.77
CA LYS A 81 4.10 7.37 -7.62
C LYS A 81 3.28 6.18 -7.09
N MET A 82 3.28 5.95 -5.78
CA MET A 82 2.51 4.89 -5.15
C MET A 82 1.00 5.07 -5.39
N GLU A 83 0.47 6.27 -5.16
CA GLU A 83 -0.94 6.59 -5.42
C GLU A 83 -1.34 6.30 -6.87
N GLN A 84 -0.50 6.67 -7.84
CA GLN A 84 -0.76 6.42 -9.26
C GLN A 84 -0.80 4.92 -9.57
N GLN A 85 0.11 4.12 -9.00
CA GLN A 85 0.11 2.67 -9.19
C GLN A 85 -1.15 2.02 -8.62
N ILE A 86 -1.54 2.42 -7.41
CA ILE A 86 -2.75 1.92 -6.74
C ILE A 86 -4.00 2.29 -7.54
N LYS A 87 -4.15 3.56 -7.95
CA LYS A 87 -5.29 4.01 -8.77
C LYS A 87 -5.39 3.24 -10.08
N LYS A 88 -4.26 3.08 -10.80
CA LYS A 88 -4.21 2.32 -12.06
C LYS A 88 -4.59 0.85 -11.86
N TYR A 89 -4.20 0.25 -10.74
CA TYR A 89 -4.58 -1.12 -10.42
C TYR A 89 -6.07 -1.25 -10.11
N LYS A 90 -6.61 -0.36 -9.25
CA LYS A 90 -8.04 -0.32 -8.92
C LYS A 90 -8.90 -0.21 -10.18
N GLN A 91 -8.51 0.66 -11.10
CA GLN A 91 -9.19 0.82 -12.38
C GLN A 91 -9.15 -0.47 -13.21
N LYS A 92 -7.99 -1.15 -13.32
CA LYS A 92 -7.88 -2.41 -14.06
C LYS A 92 -8.74 -3.55 -13.52
N ILE A 93 -8.88 -3.66 -12.19
CA ILE A 93 -9.78 -4.66 -11.58
C ILE A 93 -11.24 -4.32 -11.88
N GLN A 94 -11.60 -3.04 -11.75
CA GLN A 94 -12.96 -2.59 -11.97
C GLN A 94 -13.38 -2.77 -13.44
N ASP A 95 -12.47 -2.52 -14.38
CA ASP A 95 -12.72 -2.76 -15.81
C ASP A 95 -12.88 -4.26 -16.10
N HIS A 96 -12.05 -5.15 -15.51
CA HIS A 96 -12.24 -6.60 -15.65
C HIS A 96 -13.60 -7.08 -15.09
N ARG A 97 -14.07 -6.53 -13.97
CA ARG A 97 -15.42 -6.84 -13.45
C ARG A 97 -16.55 -6.36 -14.36
N ARG A 98 -16.32 -5.35 -15.19
CA ARG A 98 -17.31 -4.85 -16.16
C ARG A 98 -17.36 -5.68 -17.44
N ASP A 99 -16.25 -6.30 -17.83
CA ASP A 99 -16.17 -7.14 -19.04
C ASP A 99 -16.49 -8.63 -18.80
N LEU A 100 -16.57 -9.08 -17.54
CA LEU A 100 -17.02 -10.44 -17.20
C LEU A 100 -18.53 -10.58 -17.45
N PRO A 101 -19.00 -11.62 -18.17
CA PRO A 101 -20.42 -11.92 -18.26
C PRO A 101 -20.94 -12.19 -16.84
N MET A 102 -22.13 -11.67 -16.55
CA MET A 102 -22.79 -11.61 -15.23
C MET A 102 -22.86 -12.94 -14.44
N ASN A 103 -22.47 -14.07 -15.04
CA ASN A 103 -22.52 -15.41 -14.49
C ASN A 103 -21.31 -15.77 -13.59
N GLU A 104 -20.12 -15.20 -13.81
CA GLU A 104 -18.90 -15.53 -13.03
C GLU A 104 -18.74 -14.66 -11.77
N ILE A 105 -19.45 -13.53 -11.68
CA ILE A 105 -19.43 -12.63 -10.51
C ILE A 105 -20.16 -13.27 -9.32
N ALA A 106 -21.14 -14.14 -9.59
CA ALA A 106 -21.88 -14.88 -8.57
C ALA A 106 -21.01 -15.94 -7.89
N GLU A 107 -20.22 -16.71 -8.64
CA GLU A 107 -19.38 -17.78 -8.07
C GLU A 107 -18.27 -17.24 -7.14
N ASN A 108 -17.65 -16.12 -7.49
CA ASN A 108 -16.59 -15.53 -6.66
C ASN A 108 -17.14 -14.82 -5.39
N GLY A 109 -18.36 -14.28 -5.43
CA GLY A 109 -19.01 -13.69 -4.25
C GLY A 109 -19.57 -14.75 -3.29
N LEU A 110 -19.95 -15.92 -3.80
CA LEU A 110 -20.37 -17.06 -3.00
C LEU A 110 -19.17 -17.72 -2.28
N ALA A 111 -18.02 -17.84 -2.94
CA ALA A 111 -16.79 -18.34 -2.32
C ALA A 111 -16.25 -17.43 -1.20
N GLU A 112 -16.38 -16.10 -1.34
CA GLU A 112 -16.02 -15.13 -0.28
C GLU A 112 -17.02 -15.20 0.91
N ALA A 113 -18.30 -15.50 0.68
CA ALA A 113 -19.30 -15.63 1.74
C ALA A 113 -19.24 -16.98 2.48
N GLU A 114 -18.99 -18.09 1.77
CA GLU A 114 -18.87 -19.43 2.37
C GLU A 114 -17.59 -19.54 3.23
N ALA A 115 -16.50 -18.87 2.87
CA ALA A 115 -15.27 -18.85 3.66
C ALA A 115 -15.39 -18.03 4.95
N GLU A 116 -16.22 -16.98 4.96
CA GLU A 116 -16.53 -16.20 6.18
C GLU A 116 -17.46 -16.97 7.12
N GLU A 117 -18.41 -17.75 6.59
CA GLU A 117 -19.37 -18.55 7.37
C GLU A 117 -18.72 -19.80 8.01
N GLU A 118 -17.74 -20.44 7.36
CA GLU A 118 -16.99 -21.56 7.94
C GLU A 118 -16.08 -21.12 9.09
N ALA A 119 -15.43 -19.95 9.00
CA ALA A 119 -14.51 -19.45 10.02
C ALA A 119 -15.20 -19.03 11.35
N GLU A 120 -16.46 -18.60 11.30
CA GLU A 120 -17.26 -18.30 12.50
C GLU A 120 -17.78 -19.57 13.20
N SER A 121 -17.84 -20.71 12.51
CA SER A 121 -18.39 -21.97 13.05
C SER A 121 -17.38 -22.83 13.81
N GLU A 122 -16.07 -22.62 13.62
CA GLU A 122 -15.00 -23.39 14.30
C GLU A 122 -14.53 -22.77 15.65
N SER A 123 -15.16 -21.68 16.09
CA SER A 123 -14.76 -20.93 17.30
C SER A 123 -15.65 -21.15 18.55
N ASP A 124 -16.62 -22.07 18.51
CA ASP A 124 -17.47 -22.44 19.67
C ASP A 124 -17.15 -23.84 20.22
#